data_AF-A0A532BF47-F1
#
_entry.id   AF-A0A532BF47-F1
#
_cell.length_a   1.000
_cell.length_b   1.000
_cell.length_c   1.000
_cell.angle_alpha   90.00
_cell.angle_beta   90.00
_cell.angle_gamma   90.00
#
_symmetry.space_group_name_H-M   'P 1'
#
loop_
_entity.id
_entity.type
_entity.pdbx_description
1 polymer ?
#
loop_
_entity_poly.entity_id
_entity_poly.type
_entity_poly.pdbx_seq_one_letter_code
_entity_poly.pdbx_strand_id
1 'polypeptide(L)' 'IITHMCERLMVMQNGEAMENLTADDLVERRVTKDYTRNLLRASEGFVRA' A
#
# COMPACT_ATOMS: atom_id res chain seq x y z
N ILE A 1 10.28 -0.57 5.46
CA ILE A 1 10.51 0.74 6.15
C ILE A 1 9.18 1.46 6.42
N ILE A 2 8.32 1.69 5.42
CA ILE A 2 7.01 2.36 5.60
C ILE A 2 6.14 1.66 6.68
N THR A 3 6.18 0.33 6.74
CA THR A 3 5.41 -0.50 7.69
C THR A 3 5.84 -0.36 9.15
N HIS A 4 7.05 0.13 9.42
CA HIS A 4 7.53 0.32 10.79
C HIS A 4 7.39 1.77 11.30
N MET A 5 7.03 2.71 10.42
CA MET A 5 6.89 4.14 10.78
C MET A 5 5.44 4.61 10.75
N CYS A 6 4.57 3.94 10.00
CA CYS A 6 3.20 4.36 9.77
C CYS A 6 2.25 3.23 10.14
N GLU A 7 1.26 3.53 10.97
CA GLU A 7 0.21 2.57 11.35
C GLU A 7 -0.91 2.53 10.30
N ARG A 8 -1.17 3.68 9.65
CA ARG A 8 -2.24 3.89 8.67
C ARG A 8 -1.71 4.61 7.44
N LEU A 9 -2.22 4.23 6.28
CA LEU A 9 -1.77 4.69 4.97
C LEU A 9 -2.99 4.97 4.08
N MET A 10 -2.90 6.05 3.29
CA MET A 10 -3.91 6.40 2.30
C MET A 10 -3.29 6.32 0.90
N VAL A 11 -3.91 5.55 0.02
CA VAL A 11 -3.56 5.46 -1.39
C VAL A 11 -4.38 6.48 -2.16
N MET A 12 -3.70 7.32 -2.94
CA MET A 12 -4.33 8.35 -3.76
C MET A 12 -4.05 8.13 -5.24
N GLN A 13 -5.01 8.47 -6.09
CA GLN A 13 -4.86 8.49 -7.55
C GLN A 13 -5.48 9.77 -8.08
N ASN A 14 -4.77 10.51 -8.93
CA ASN A 14 -5.25 11.77 -9.53
C ASN A 14 -5.80 12.80 -8.52
N GLY A 15 -5.26 12.82 -7.29
CA GLY A 15 -5.72 13.72 -6.23
C GLY A 15 -6.94 13.22 -5.44
N GLU A 16 -7.48 12.05 -5.77
CA GLU A 16 -8.58 11.43 -5.03
C GLU A 16 -8.08 10.33 -4.10
N ALA A 17 -8.67 10.27 -2.90
CA ALA A 17 -8.41 9.20 -1.94
C ALA A 17 -9.10 7.91 -2.41
N MET A 18 -8.31 6.94 -2.87
CA MET A 18 -8.81 5.69 -3.45
C MET A 18 -9.05 4.62 -2.39
N GLU A 19 -8.17 4.51 -1.39
CA GLU A 19 -8.27 3.49 -0.35
C GLU A 19 -7.47 3.89 0.89
N ASN A 20 -8.03 3.60 2.08
CA ASN A 20 -7.33 3.70 3.35
C ASN A 20 -7.02 2.29 3.85
N LEU A 21 -5.77 2.04 4.21
CA LEU A 21 -5.26 0.73 4.63
C LEU A 21 -4.41 0.90 5.88
N THR A 22 -4.28 -0.17 6.66
CA THR A 22 -3.23 -0.24 7.68
C THR A 22 -1.92 -0.75 7.07
N ALA A 23 -0.79 -0.49 7.73
CA ALA A 23 0.47 -1.11 7.33
C ALA A 23 0.39 -2.65 7.38
N ASP A 24 -0.37 -3.20 8.33
CA ASP A 24 -0.58 -4.65 8.44
C ASP A 24 -1.37 -5.20 7.24
N ASP A 25 -2.40 -4.48 6.77
CA ASP A 25 -3.16 -4.89 5.58
C ASP A 25 -2.30 -4.89 4.30
N LEU A 26 -1.30 -4.01 4.21
CA LEU A 26 -0.32 -4.01 3.12
C LEU A 26 0.61 -5.24 3.19
N VAL A 27 1.14 -5.54 4.38
CA VAL A 27 2.04 -6.69 4.60
C VAL A 27 1.31 -8.00 4.35
N GLU A 28 0.09 -8.11 4.85
CA GLU A 28 -0.77 -9.28 4.67
C GLU A 28 -1.44 -9.33 3.28
N ARG A 29 -1.16 -8.35 2.40
CA ARG A 29 -1.75 -8.22 1.06
C ARG A 29 -3.29 -8.25 1.07
N ARG A 30 -3.91 -7.79 2.16
CA ARG A 30 -5.37 -7.61 2.33
C ARG A 30 -5.84 -6.31 1.66
N VAL A 31 -5.57 -6.19 0.36
CA VAL A 31 -6.00 -5.05 -0.45
C VAL A 31 -7.19 -5.43 -1.33
N THR A 32 -8.20 -4.56 -1.36
CA THR A 32 -9.44 -4.83 -2.09
C THR A 32 -9.46 -4.20 -3.47
N LYS A 33 -8.68 -3.14 -3.69
CA LYS A 33 -8.61 -2.43 -4.96
C LYS A 33 -7.50 -2.98 -5.86
N ASP A 34 -7.85 -3.21 -7.13
CA ASP A 34 -6.91 -3.68 -8.15
C ASP A 34 -5.77 -2.69 -8.39
N TYR A 35 -6.03 -1.40 -8.28
CA TYR A 35 -5.00 -0.36 -8.34
C TYR A 35 -3.96 -0.53 -7.23
N THR A 36 -4.38 -0.70 -5.98
CA THR A 36 -3.49 -0.93 -4.83
C THR A 36 -2.71 -2.23 -4.99
N ARG A 37 -3.32 -3.28 -5.56
CA ARG A 37 -2.63 -4.54 -5.90
C ARG A 37 -1.53 -4.33 -6.94
N ASN A 38 -1.79 -3.52 -7.96
CA ASN A 38 -0.80 -3.16 -8.98
C ASN A 38 0.32 -2.28 -8.41
N LEU A 39 -0.03 -1.32 -7.54
CA LEU A 39 0.93 -0.49 -6.82
C LEU A 39 1.85 -1.34 -5.94
N LEU A 40 1.28 -2.31 -5.22
CA LEU A 40 2.03 -3.27 -4.40
C LEU A 40 2.98 -4.11 -5.24
N ARG A 41 2.50 -4.70 -6.34
CA ARG A 41 3.33 -5.47 -7.28
C ARG A 41 4.46 -4.64 -7.89
N ALA A 42 4.19 -3.38 -8.25
CA ALA A 42 5.22 -2.47 -8.73
C ALA A 42 6.23 -2.10 -7.63
N SER A 43 5.77 -2.04 -6.37
CA SER A 43 6.58 -1.71 -5.20
C SER A 43 7.35 -2.90 -4.63
N GLU A 44 7.01 -4.14 -4.99
CA GLU A 44 7.78 -5.35 -4.59
C GLU A 44 9.22 -5.31 -5.13
N GLY A 45 9.47 -4.60 -6.23
CA GLY A 45 10.84 -4.31 -6.71
C GLY A 45 11.61 -3.29 -5.84
N PHE A 46 10.94 -2.61 -4.90
CA PHE A 46 11.53 -1.62 -3.98
C PHE A 46 11.86 -2.20 -2.59
N VAL A 47 11.67 -3.51 -2.38
CA VAL A 47 12.10 -4.16 -1.13
C VAL A 47 13.62 -4.31 -1.19
N ARG A 48 14.34 -3.36 -0.56
CA ARG A 48 15.75 -3.56 -0.22
C ARG A 48 15.84 -4.76 0.74
N ALA A 49 16.57 -5.79 0.31
CA ALA A 49 17.00 -6.92 1.12
C ALA A 49 17.79 -6.48 2.35
#